data_AF-A0AAD1VR45-F1
#
_entry.id   AF-A0AAD1VR45-F1
#
_cell.length_a   1.000
_cell.length_b   1.000
_cell.length_c   1.000
_cell.angle_alpha   90.00
_cell.angle_beta   90.00
_cell.angle_gamma   90.00
#
_symmetry.space_group_name_H-M   'P 1'
#
loop_
_entity.id
_entity.type
_entity.pdbx_description
1 polymer ?
#
loop_
_entity_poly.entity_id
_entity_poly.type
_entity_poly.pdbx_seq_one_letter_code
_entity_poly.pdbx_strand_id
1 'polypeptide(L)'
;MTFKEAEKFKFNPFDLIKIWPHGDYPLTPVGKLWVLNRNPTNYFTDMEQLAFDPSNMPPEIEPSPDKMLQGRLFSYPDTHRHRLGANYLQLPVNSPYRARVANYQRDGPMCFCENQGGAPNYFPNSFSAPENQPCVKEHKVKVSSDVARYNSTDEDNVSQVRDFYRKVLNEEERKRLCENIAGHLKDMQIFIQNRAVKTFMDVDPEYGSQVKVLLDKYNAERLAEKPVKTYSQYSSYPTSKDKSNL
;
A
#
# COMPACT_ATOMS: atom_id res chain seq x y z
N MET A 1 -6.46 -13.55 -17.44
CA MET A 1 -5.08 -13.97 -17.73
C MET A 1 -4.93 -15.43 -17.32
N THR A 2 -4.56 -16.29 -18.26
CA THR A 2 -4.22 -17.69 -18.00
C THR A 2 -2.75 -17.82 -17.56
N PHE A 3 -2.35 -18.95 -16.97
CA PHE A 3 -0.96 -19.19 -16.56
C PHE A 3 0.02 -19.09 -17.75
N LYS A 4 -0.37 -19.54 -18.95
CA LYS A 4 0.46 -19.45 -20.16
C LYS A 4 0.60 -18.02 -20.67
N GLU A 5 -0.41 -17.17 -20.45
CA GLU A 5 -0.35 -15.75 -20.80
C GLU A 5 0.54 -14.99 -19.82
N ALA A 6 0.50 -15.36 -18.53
CA ALA A 6 1.36 -14.77 -17.50
C ALA A 6 2.85 -14.97 -17.80
N GLU A 7 3.25 -16.15 -18.28
CA GLU A 7 4.65 -16.43 -18.68
C GLU A 7 5.11 -15.62 -19.90
N LYS A 8 4.18 -15.23 -20.78
CA LYS A 8 4.46 -14.50 -22.02
C LYS A 8 4.23 -13.00 -21.89
N PHE A 9 3.78 -12.53 -20.73
CA PHE A 9 3.43 -11.14 -20.56
C PHE A 9 4.68 -10.26 -20.66
N LYS A 10 4.55 -9.08 -21.28
CA LYS A 10 5.67 -8.17 -21.57
C LYS A 10 6.37 -7.69 -20.29
N PHE A 11 5.61 -7.57 -19.20
CA PHE A 11 6.09 -7.16 -17.89
C PHE A 11 5.88 -8.29 -16.89
N ASN A 12 6.40 -8.13 -15.68
CA ASN A 12 6.01 -9.00 -14.58
C ASN A 12 4.49 -8.83 -14.31
N PRO A 13 3.67 -9.88 -14.50
CA PRO A 13 2.22 -9.77 -14.31
C PRO A 13 1.81 -9.60 -12.84
N PHE A 14 2.74 -9.83 -11.91
CA PHE A 14 2.56 -9.70 -10.46
C PHE A 14 3.21 -8.43 -9.90
N ASP A 15 3.67 -7.52 -10.75
CA ASP A 15 4.16 -6.22 -10.33
C ASP A 15 2.99 -5.26 -10.07
N LEU A 16 2.85 -4.83 -8.81
CA LEU A 16 1.78 -3.94 -8.35
C LEU A 16 1.78 -2.56 -9.05
N ILE A 17 2.93 -2.10 -9.56
CA ILE A 17 3.01 -0.82 -10.29
C ILE A 17 2.62 -0.95 -11.76
N LYS A 18 2.20 -2.14 -12.21
CA LYS A 18 1.74 -2.38 -13.59
C LYS A 18 0.25 -2.66 -13.65
N ILE A 19 -0.36 -2.18 -14.73
CA ILE A 19 -1.73 -2.53 -15.11
C ILE A 19 -1.74 -3.59 -16.21
N TRP A 20 -2.79 -4.39 -16.25
CA TRP A 20 -3.12 -5.22 -17.40
C TRP A 20 -3.96 -4.38 -18.38
N PRO A 21 -3.46 -4.11 -19.60
CA PRO A 21 -4.20 -3.29 -20.56
C PRO A 21 -5.56 -3.90 -20.87
N HIS A 22 -6.62 -3.07 -20.81
CA HIS A 22 -7.99 -3.54 -21.07
C HIS A 22 -8.21 -4.04 -22.51
N GLY A 23 -7.35 -3.62 -23.45
CA GLY A 23 -7.38 -4.12 -24.83
C GLY A 23 -6.97 -5.61 -24.94
N ASP A 24 -6.04 -6.05 -24.09
CA ASP A 24 -5.57 -7.44 -24.04
C ASP A 24 -6.45 -8.28 -23.11
N TYR A 25 -6.88 -7.69 -21.99
CA TYR A 25 -7.68 -8.35 -20.97
C TYR A 25 -8.96 -7.54 -20.71
N PRO A 26 -10.06 -7.82 -21.43
CA PRO A 26 -11.31 -7.09 -21.27
C PRO A 26 -11.92 -7.36 -19.89
N LEU A 27 -12.57 -6.33 -19.33
CA LEU A 27 -13.27 -6.43 -18.06
C LEU A 27 -14.46 -7.39 -18.20
N THR A 28 -14.49 -8.43 -17.35
CA THR A 28 -15.60 -9.38 -17.30
C THR A 28 -16.55 -8.98 -16.17
N PRO A 29 -17.83 -8.69 -16.46
CA PRO A 29 -18.80 -8.33 -15.43
C PRO A 29 -19.13 -9.56 -14.58
N VAL A 30 -18.85 -9.49 -13.27
CA VAL A 30 -19.15 -10.57 -12.32
C VAL A 30 -20.45 -10.29 -11.56
N GLY A 31 -20.63 -9.06 -11.10
CA GLY A 31 -21.79 -8.66 -10.31
C GLY A 31 -21.73 -7.19 -9.91
N LYS A 32 -22.64 -6.78 -9.02
CA LYS A 32 -22.64 -5.44 -8.41
C LYS A 32 -22.27 -5.58 -6.94
N LEU A 33 -21.36 -4.73 -6.46
CA LEU A 33 -21.10 -4.60 -5.02
C LEU A 33 -22.42 -4.25 -4.31
N TRP A 34 -22.62 -4.80 -3.11
CA TRP A 34 -23.80 -4.60 -2.28
C TRP A 34 -24.25 -3.13 -2.26
N VAL A 35 -25.56 -2.90 -2.38
CA VAL A 35 -26.14 -1.57 -2.25
C VAL A 35 -25.90 -1.11 -0.81
N LEU A 36 -25.00 -0.13 -0.63
CA LEU A 36 -24.75 0.51 0.66
C LEU A 36 -26.01 1.25 1.11
N ASN A 37 -26.89 0.56 1.85
CA ASN A 37 -28.24 1.00 2.18
C ASN A 37 -28.44 1.31 3.68
N ARG A 38 -27.38 1.21 4.48
CA ARG A 38 -27.46 1.40 5.94
C ARG A 38 -26.20 2.09 6.46
N ASN A 39 -26.41 3.18 7.21
CA ASN A 39 -25.35 3.84 7.97
C ASN A 39 -25.05 3.08 9.27
N PRO A 40 -23.82 3.17 9.79
CA PRO A 40 -23.46 2.58 11.08
C PRO A 40 -24.29 3.22 12.21
N THR A 41 -24.68 2.41 13.19
CA THR A 41 -25.40 2.90 14.37
C THR A 41 -24.45 3.55 15.37
N ASN A 42 -23.24 3.03 15.47
CA ASN A 42 -22.19 3.58 16.29
C ASN A 42 -20.88 3.53 15.52
N TYR A 43 -20.29 4.71 15.29
CA TYR A 43 -19.07 4.83 14.51
C TYR A 43 -17.90 4.05 15.11
N PHE A 44 -17.75 4.08 16.44
CA PHE A 44 -16.61 3.44 17.08
C PHE A 44 -16.68 1.91 16.97
N THR A 45 -17.86 1.32 17.21
CA THR A 45 -18.02 -0.15 17.14
C THR A 45 -18.02 -0.65 15.71
N ASP A 46 -18.62 0.08 14.78
CA ASP A 46 -18.91 -0.41 13.43
C ASP A 46 -17.83 0.03 12.41
N MET A 47 -17.16 1.17 12.63
CA MET A 47 -16.15 1.71 11.70
C MET A 47 -14.74 1.65 12.29
N GLU A 48 -14.52 2.20 13.48
CA GLU A 48 -13.16 2.30 14.05
C GLU A 48 -12.56 0.92 14.37
N GLN A 49 -13.40 -0.01 14.84
CA GLN A 49 -13.00 -1.38 15.16
C GLN A 49 -13.04 -2.36 13.98
N LEU A 50 -13.38 -1.87 12.79
CA LEU A 50 -13.41 -2.68 11.58
C LEU A 50 -12.00 -3.16 11.23
N ALA A 51 -11.90 -4.42 10.82
CA ALA A 51 -10.65 -5.08 10.46
C ALA A 51 -10.81 -5.82 9.12
N PHE A 52 -9.95 -5.50 8.15
CA PHE A 52 -9.92 -6.15 6.84
C PHE A 52 -8.58 -6.84 6.64
N ASP A 53 -8.56 -8.16 6.58
CA ASP A 53 -7.35 -8.93 6.34
C ASP A 53 -7.35 -9.48 4.91
N PRO A 54 -6.35 -9.14 4.07
CA PRO A 54 -6.20 -9.75 2.75
C PRO A 54 -6.02 -11.27 2.80
N SER A 55 -5.58 -11.82 3.93
CA SER A 55 -5.47 -13.27 4.14
C SER A 55 -6.80 -13.98 4.39
N ASN A 56 -7.90 -13.25 4.63
CA ASN A 56 -9.24 -13.83 4.76
C ASN A 56 -9.83 -14.09 3.36
N MET A 57 -9.35 -15.14 2.69
CA MET A 57 -9.87 -15.57 1.39
C MET A 57 -10.70 -16.85 1.54
N PRO A 58 -11.92 -16.93 0.98
CA PRO A 58 -12.68 -18.17 0.93
C PRO A 58 -12.06 -19.17 -0.07
N PRO A 59 -12.48 -20.45 -0.05
CA PRO A 59 -12.04 -21.42 -1.05
C PRO A 59 -12.19 -20.90 -2.49
N GLU A 60 -11.28 -21.31 -3.37
CA GLU A 60 -11.15 -20.88 -4.79
C GLU A 60 -10.53 -19.49 -5.03
N ILE A 61 -10.42 -18.64 -4.01
CA ILE A 61 -9.74 -17.36 -4.09
C ILE A 61 -8.40 -17.48 -3.36
N GLU A 62 -7.30 -17.33 -4.08
CA GLU A 62 -5.94 -17.51 -3.55
C GLU A 62 -5.02 -16.34 -3.91
N PRO A 63 -3.97 -16.09 -3.11
CA PRO A 63 -3.03 -15.01 -3.39
C PRO A 63 -2.12 -15.32 -4.59
N SER A 64 -1.77 -14.27 -5.33
CA SER A 64 -0.71 -14.34 -6.35
C SER A 64 0.69 -14.21 -5.72
N PRO A 65 1.77 -14.54 -6.45
CA PRO A 65 3.15 -14.34 -5.98
C PRO A 65 3.63 -12.87 -6.01
N ASP A 66 2.72 -11.89 -5.99
CA ASP A 66 3.06 -10.47 -5.83
C ASP A 66 3.70 -10.25 -4.46
N LYS A 67 4.95 -9.74 -4.44
CA LYS A 67 5.74 -9.49 -3.23
C LYS A 67 4.99 -8.59 -2.23
N MET A 68 4.25 -7.59 -2.72
CA MET A 68 3.48 -6.68 -1.87
C MET A 68 2.28 -7.38 -1.25
N LEU A 69 1.53 -8.15 -2.04
CA LEU A 69 0.42 -8.95 -1.52
C LEU A 69 0.90 -9.95 -0.46
N GLN A 70 2.01 -10.65 -0.73
CA GLN A 70 2.61 -11.62 0.21
C GLN A 70 2.94 -10.97 1.56
N GLY A 71 3.48 -9.74 1.56
CA GLY A 71 3.71 -8.99 2.82
C GLY A 71 2.40 -8.64 3.55
N ARG A 72 1.35 -8.29 2.81
CA ARG A 72 0.04 -7.92 3.38
C ARG A 72 -0.70 -9.09 4.00
N LEU A 73 -0.49 -10.32 3.53
CA LEU A 73 -1.09 -11.53 4.13
C LEU A 73 -0.72 -11.68 5.61
N PHE A 74 0.50 -11.25 5.97
CA PHE A 74 1.00 -11.27 7.35
C PHE A 74 0.67 -9.97 8.10
N SER A 75 0.94 -8.82 7.47
CA SER A 75 0.94 -7.52 8.16
C SER A 75 -0.42 -7.12 8.75
N TYR A 76 -1.52 -7.44 8.10
CA TYR A 76 -2.85 -7.02 8.56
C TYR A 76 -3.31 -7.77 9.82
N PRO A 77 -3.28 -9.12 9.84
CA PRO A 77 -3.58 -9.85 11.08
C PRO A 77 -2.66 -9.47 12.24
N ASP A 78 -1.39 -9.17 11.96
CA ASP A 78 -0.43 -8.73 12.98
C ASP A 78 -0.81 -7.38 13.59
N THR A 79 -1.05 -6.36 12.75
CA THR A 79 -1.45 -5.03 13.25
C THR A 79 -2.81 -5.05 13.94
N HIS A 80 -3.75 -5.89 13.50
CA HIS A 80 -5.06 -6.02 14.14
C HIS A 80 -4.97 -6.64 15.53
N ARG A 81 -4.12 -7.65 15.74
CA ARG A 81 -3.86 -8.22 17.06
C ARG A 81 -3.28 -7.20 18.03
N HIS A 82 -2.43 -6.30 17.54
CA HIS A 82 -1.89 -5.20 18.35
C HIS A 82 -2.93 -4.10 18.62
N ARG A 83 -3.62 -3.61 17.57
CA ARG A 83 -4.53 -2.46 17.62
C ARG A 83 -5.83 -2.76 18.37
N LEU A 84 -6.44 -3.92 18.12
CA LEU A 84 -7.77 -4.29 18.63
C LEU A 84 -7.70 -5.39 19.70
N GLY A 85 -6.60 -6.13 19.75
CA GLY A 85 -6.39 -7.25 20.66
C GLY A 85 -6.42 -8.60 19.94
N ALA A 86 -5.93 -9.65 20.62
CA ALA A 86 -5.79 -10.98 20.03
C ALA A 86 -7.12 -11.57 19.51
N ASN A 87 -8.23 -11.26 20.19
CA ASN A 87 -9.57 -11.76 19.88
C ASN A 87 -10.43 -10.78 19.04
N TYR A 88 -9.82 -9.90 18.25
CA TYR A 88 -10.55 -8.90 17.45
C TYR A 88 -11.58 -9.49 16.46
N LEU A 89 -11.39 -10.74 16.02
CA LEU A 89 -12.35 -11.46 15.17
C LEU A 89 -13.66 -11.81 15.89
N GLN A 90 -13.70 -11.73 17.23
CA GLN A 90 -14.93 -11.93 18.00
C GLN A 90 -15.79 -10.67 18.06
N LEU A 91 -15.28 -9.50 17.64
CA LEU A 91 -16.05 -8.27 17.60
C LEU A 91 -17.22 -8.41 16.60
N PRO A 92 -18.43 -7.92 16.91
CA PRO A 92 -19.62 -8.16 16.09
C PRO A 92 -19.46 -7.80 14.61
N VAL A 93 -18.71 -6.74 14.30
CA VAL A 93 -18.50 -6.27 12.92
C VAL A 93 -17.49 -7.13 12.15
N ASN A 94 -16.53 -7.75 12.84
CA ASN A 94 -15.49 -8.60 12.24
C ASN A 94 -15.85 -10.08 12.29
N SER A 95 -16.86 -10.45 13.08
CA SER A 95 -17.25 -11.83 13.28
C SER A 95 -17.81 -12.43 11.99
N PRO A 96 -17.35 -13.63 11.58
CA PRO A 96 -17.86 -14.33 10.41
C PRO A 96 -19.24 -14.95 10.71
N TYR A 97 -20.25 -14.11 10.97
CA TYR A 97 -21.58 -14.50 11.46
C TYR A 97 -22.35 -15.43 10.50
N ARG A 98 -21.95 -15.52 9.22
CA ARG A 98 -22.53 -16.44 8.23
C ARG A 98 -21.86 -17.81 8.18
N ALA A 99 -20.79 -18.02 8.93
CA ALA A 99 -20.06 -19.27 8.98
C ALA A 99 -20.04 -19.82 10.41
N ARG A 100 -19.89 -21.14 10.55
CA ARG A 100 -19.63 -21.77 11.85
C ARG A 100 -18.13 -21.82 12.08
N VAL A 101 -17.62 -21.03 13.03
CA VAL A 101 -16.21 -21.09 13.45
C VAL A 101 -16.04 -22.27 14.41
N ALA A 102 -15.31 -23.29 13.98
CA ALA A 102 -14.98 -24.45 14.80
C ALA A 102 -13.51 -24.82 14.56
N ASN A 103 -12.67 -24.63 15.57
CA ASN A 103 -11.22 -24.80 15.45
C ASN A 103 -10.58 -25.13 16.81
N TYR A 104 -9.24 -25.14 16.83
CA TYR A 104 -8.45 -25.49 18.02
C TYR A 104 -7.88 -24.28 18.76
N GLN A 105 -8.23 -23.05 18.36
CA GLN A 105 -7.79 -21.84 19.05
C GLN A 105 -8.60 -21.64 20.34
N ARG A 106 -7.92 -21.23 21.41
CA ARG A 106 -8.50 -21.02 22.75
C ARG A 106 -7.89 -19.79 23.42
N ASP A 107 -8.62 -19.28 24.39
CA ASP A 107 -8.21 -18.25 25.35
C ASP A 107 -7.89 -16.89 24.69
N GLY A 108 -6.92 -16.15 25.27
CA GLY A 108 -6.56 -14.80 24.87
C GLY A 108 -7.33 -13.71 25.65
N PRO A 109 -6.79 -12.48 25.67
CA PRO A 109 -7.44 -11.36 26.34
C PRO A 109 -8.81 -11.08 25.73
N MET A 110 -9.76 -10.65 26.57
CA MET A 110 -11.12 -10.29 26.15
C MET A 110 -11.81 -11.38 25.33
N CYS A 111 -11.75 -12.64 25.78
CA CYS A 111 -12.54 -13.71 25.17
C CYS A 111 -14.02 -13.49 25.50
N PHE A 112 -14.82 -13.13 24.48
CA PHE A 112 -16.23 -12.74 24.63
C PHE A 112 -17.19 -13.93 24.54
N CYS A 113 -16.83 -14.96 23.79
CA CYS A 113 -17.65 -16.16 23.58
C CYS A 113 -17.36 -17.23 24.65
N GLU A 114 -18.08 -18.36 24.58
CA GLU A 114 -17.88 -19.52 25.47
C GLU A 114 -16.54 -20.26 25.24
N ASN A 115 -15.58 -19.67 24.49
CA ASN A 115 -14.27 -20.26 24.19
C ASN A 115 -14.35 -21.69 23.63
N GLN A 116 -15.42 -22.00 22.88
CA GLN A 116 -15.74 -23.35 22.35
C GLN A 116 -16.01 -24.43 23.42
N GLY A 117 -16.29 -24.02 24.66
CA GLY A 117 -16.71 -24.89 25.76
C GLY A 117 -15.70 -26.00 26.08
N GLY A 118 -16.20 -27.17 26.43
CA GLY A 118 -15.40 -28.36 26.74
C GLY A 118 -14.89 -29.15 25.52
N ALA A 119 -14.94 -28.57 24.32
CA ALA A 119 -14.51 -29.28 23.11
C ALA A 119 -12.98 -29.53 23.14
N PRO A 120 -12.51 -30.72 22.70
CA PRO A 120 -11.07 -31.03 22.63
C PRO A 120 -10.28 -29.94 21.91
N ASN A 121 -9.15 -29.53 22.49
CA ASN A 121 -8.33 -28.39 22.04
C ASN A 121 -7.06 -28.80 21.29
N TYR A 122 -6.92 -30.07 20.89
CA TYR A 122 -5.78 -30.60 20.15
C TYR A 122 -6.20 -31.37 18.90
N PHE A 123 -5.34 -31.38 17.88
CA PHE A 123 -5.54 -32.10 16.61
C PHE A 123 -4.26 -32.84 16.20
N PRO A 124 -4.34 -34.11 15.74
CA PRO A 124 -5.53 -34.95 15.62
C PRO A 124 -6.06 -35.46 16.98
N ASN A 125 -7.35 -35.82 17.05
CA ASN A 125 -7.99 -36.33 18.27
C ASN A 125 -8.98 -37.47 17.95
N SER A 126 -9.30 -38.29 18.96
CA SER A 126 -10.24 -39.42 18.84
C SER A 126 -11.64 -39.10 19.42
N PHE A 127 -11.94 -37.82 19.66
CA PHE A 127 -13.12 -37.37 20.41
C PHE A 127 -14.11 -36.58 19.53
N SER A 128 -14.06 -36.79 18.20
CA SER A 128 -14.95 -36.16 17.21
C SER A 128 -14.94 -34.62 17.23
N ALA A 129 -13.80 -34.00 17.54
CA ALA A 129 -13.63 -32.56 17.42
C ALA A 129 -13.45 -32.14 15.94
N PRO A 130 -13.42 -30.84 15.60
CA PRO A 130 -13.45 -30.35 14.20
C PRO A 130 -12.40 -30.98 13.28
N GLU A 131 -12.82 -31.53 12.14
CA GLU A 131 -11.91 -32.14 11.17
C GLU A 131 -11.58 -31.22 9.99
N ASN A 132 -10.39 -31.42 9.41
CA ASN A 132 -9.98 -30.73 8.20
C ASN A 132 -10.76 -31.25 6.99
N GLN A 133 -11.23 -30.35 6.12
CA GLN A 133 -11.92 -30.72 4.90
C GLN A 133 -10.92 -30.85 3.74
N PRO A 134 -10.72 -32.04 3.14
CA PRO A 134 -9.73 -32.21 2.06
C PRO A 134 -10.11 -31.50 0.75
N CYS A 135 -11.38 -31.14 0.57
CA CYS A 135 -11.89 -30.47 -0.63
C CYS A 135 -11.48 -28.99 -0.73
N VAL A 136 -11.04 -28.37 0.37
CA VAL A 136 -10.62 -26.94 0.40
C VAL A 136 -9.10 -26.76 0.34
N LYS A 137 -8.37 -27.77 -0.16
CA LYS A 137 -6.92 -27.68 -0.33
C LYS A 137 -6.55 -26.64 -1.37
N GLU A 138 -5.47 -25.92 -1.10
CA GLU A 138 -4.95 -24.87 -1.96
C GLU A 138 -4.41 -25.44 -3.29
N HIS A 139 -4.41 -24.58 -4.31
CA HIS A 139 -3.90 -24.90 -5.63
C HIS A 139 -2.37 -25.11 -5.59
N LYS A 140 -1.91 -26.23 -6.16
CA LYS A 140 -0.48 -26.57 -6.21
C LYS A 140 0.22 -25.84 -7.35
N VAL A 141 1.14 -24.94 -7.00
CA VAL A 141 2.00 -24.25 -7.98
C VAL A 141 3.42 -24.81 -7.91
N LYS A 142 4.04 -25.06 -9.07
CA LYS A 142 5.45 -25.45 -9.16
C LYS A 142 6.32 -24.19 -9.17
N VAL A 143 7.36 -24.16 -8.34
CA VAL A 143 8.36 -23.08 -8.28
C VAL A 143 9.73 -23.70 -8.57
N SER A 144 10.52 -23.06 -9.44
CA SER A 144 11.81 -23.55 -9.90
C SER A 144 12.83 -22.41 -9.92
N SER A 145 13.23 -21.95 -8.74
CA SER A 145 14.28 -20.93 -8.58
C SER A 145 14.94 -21.08 -7.21
N ASP A 146 16.14 -20.51 -7.07
CA ASP A 146 16.82 -20.41 -5.79
C ASP A 146 16.06 -19.50 -4.81
N VAL A 147 16.25 -19.72 -3.51
CA VAL A 147 15.70 -18.85 -2.48
C VAL A 147 16.67 -17.69 -2.26
N ALA A 148 16.40 -16.54 -2.87
CA ALA A 148 17.23 -15.35 -2.79
C ALA A 148 16.40 -14.05 -2.76
N ARG A 149 17.06 -12.93 -2.42
CA ARG A 149 16.47 -11.59 -2.48
C ARG A 149 16.65 -11.00 -3.89
N TYR A 150 15.69 -11.27 -4.77
CA TYR A 150 15.72 -10.74 -6.14
C TYR A 150 15.41 -9.26 -6.18
N ASN A 151 16.33 -8.47 -6.75
CA ASN A 151 16.14 -7.05 -7.01
C ASN A 151 15.17 -6.84 -8.19
N SER A 152 14.20 -5.95 -8.03
CA SER A 152 13.23 -5.55 -9.07
C SER A 152 13.35 -4.07 -9.46
N THR A 153 14.45 -3.40 -9.07
CA THR A 153 14.64 -1.97 -9.36
C THR A 153 14.85 -1.68 -10.85
N ASP A 154 15.43 -2.65 -11.58
CA ASP A 154 15.75 -2.51 -13.00
C ASP A 154 14.56 -2.83 -13.93
N GLU A 155 13.38 -3.11 -13.36
CA GLU A 155 12.15 -3.30 -14.13
C GLU A 155 11.68 -1.98 -14.76
N ASP A 156 10.83 -2.08 -15.78
CA ASP A 156 10.36 -0.92 -16.53
C ASP A 156 9.49 0.00 -15.66
N ASN A 157 10.01 1.18 -15.33
CA ASN A 157 9.33 2.15 -14.48
C ASN A 157 8.63 3.28 -15.26
N VAL A 158 8.77 3.33 -16.60
CA VAL A 158 8.42 4.51 -17.40
C VAL A 158 7.38 4.25 -18.47
N SER A 159 7.32 3.06 -19.07
CA SER A 159 6.49 2.84 -20.26
C SER A 159 4.99 3.02 -20.00
N GLN A 160 4.45 2.41 -18.95
CA GLN A 160 3.02 2.54 -18.64
C GLN A 160 2.66 3.95 -18.13
N VAL A 161 3.59 4.62 -17.44
CA VAL A 161 3.39 6.00 -16.99
C VAL A 161 3.37 6.96 -18.20
N ARG A 162 4.19 6.71 -19.22
CA ARG A 162 4.16 7.44 -20.48
C ARG A 162 2.85 7.22 -21.22
N ASP A 163 2.35 5.99 -21.27
CA ASP A 163 1.05 5.69 -21.86
C ASP A 163 -0.08 6.40 -21.12
N PHE A 164 -0.04 6.44 -19.78
CA PHE A 164 -0.99 7.22 -18.98
C PHE A 164 -0.94 8.71 -19.34
N TYR A 165 0.24 9.32 -19.32
CA TYR A 165 0.40 10.74 -19.62
C TYR A 165 -0.05 11.08 -21.05
N ARG A 166 0.35 10.29 -22.06
CA ARG A 166 0.10 10.59 -23.48
C ARG A 166 -1.27 10.15 -24.00
N LYS A 167 -1.80 9.02 -23.54
CA LYS A 167 -3.00 8.40 -24.14
C LYS A 167 -4.23 8.52 -23.25
N VAL A 168 -4.06 8.60 -21.93
CA VAL A 168 -5.20 8.65 -20.99
C VAL A 168 -5.58 10.09 -20.66
N LEU A 169 -4.60 10.96 -20.40
CA LEU A 169 -4.85 12.34 -20.03
C LEU A 169 -5.04 13.27 -21.23
N ASN A 170 -5.99 14.19 -21.11
CA ASN A 170 -6.11 15.35 -22.01
C ASN A 170 -5.14 16.47 -21.61
N GLU A 171 -5.00 17.49 -22.47
CA GLU A 171 -4.01 18.56 -22.27
C GLU A 171 -4.27 19.40 -21.00
N GLU A 172 -5.54 19.66 -20.67
CA GLU A 172 -5.87 20.38 -19.44
C GLU A 172 -5.57 19.57 -18.18
N GLU A 173 -5.80 18.26 -18.22
CA GLU A 173 -5.47 17.32 -17.14
C GLU A 173 -3.97 17.21 -16.95
N ARG A 174 -3.18 17.18 -18.03
CA ARG A 174 -1.71 17.21 -17.96
C ARG A 174 -1.22 18.48 -17.29
N LYS A 175 -1.76 19.63 -17.70
CA LYS A 175 -1.42 20.91 -17.06
C LYS A 175 -1.72 20.89 -15.56
N ARG A 176 -2.92 20.44 -15.17
CA ARG A 176 -3.30 20.32 -13.74
C ARG A 176 -2.41 19.33 -12.98
N LEU A 177 -2.04 18.21 -13.60
CA LEU A 177 -1.11 17.25 -13.01
C LEU A 177 0.26 17.89 -12.72
N CYS A 178 0.82 18.61 -13.70
CA CYS A 178 2.08 19.34 -13.56
C CYS A 178 1.99 20.41 -12.47
N GLU A 179 0.89 21.17 -12.41
CA GLU A 179 0.65 22.19 -11.38
C GLU A 179 0.55 21.58 -9.98
N ASN A 180 -0.18 20.48 -9.81
CA ASN A 180 -0.30 19.77 -8.54
C ASN A 180 1.06 19.26 -8.04
N ILE A 181 1.85 18.67 -8.94
CA ILE A 181 3.19 18.15 -8.60
C ILE A 181 4.13 19.30 -8.24
N ALA A 182 4.20 20.34 -9.06
CA ALA A 182 5.06 21.49 -8.80
C ALA A 182 4.65 22.22 -7.52
N GLY A 183 3.34 22.34 -7.26
CA GLY A 183 2.79 22.98 -6.07
C GLY A 183 3.20 22.29 -4.76
N HIS A 184 3.36 20.96 -4.77
CA HIS A 184 3.88 20.21 -3.62
C HIS A 184 5.42 20.17 -3.59
N LEU A 185 6.07 20.04 -4.75
CA LEU A 185 7.51 19.83 -4.85
C LEU A 185 8.33 21.12 -4.65
N LYS A 186 7.72 22.31 -4.78
CA LYS A 186 8.39 23.62 -4.59
C LYS A 186 9.03 23.81 -3.21
N ASP A 187 8.47 23.19 -2.17
CA ASP A 187 8.94 23.36 -0.78
C ASP A 187 10.15 22.45 -0.46
N MET A 188 10.48 21.53 -1.36
CA MET A 188 11.61 20.62 -1.22
C MET A 188 12.94 21.29 -1.58
N GLN A 189 14.05 20.66 -1.18
CA GLN A 189 15.39 21.12 -1.54
C GLN A 189 15.66 20.96 -3.04
N ILE A 190 16.41 21.89 -3.64
CA ILE A 190 16.61 21.98 -5.09
C ILE A 190 17.18 20.66 -5.68
N PHE A 191 18.08 19.97 -4.99
CA PHE A 191 18.63 18.72 -5.50
C PHE A 191 17.58 17.58 -5.57
N ILE A 192 16.57 17.59 -4.69
CA ILE A 192 15.45 16.64 -4.71
C ILE A 192 14.53 16.98 -5.88
N GLN A 193 14.25 18.28 -6.07
CA GLN A 193 13.47 18.76 -7.22
C GLN A 193 14.12 18.31 -8.54
N ASN A 194 15.43 18.53 -8.69
CA ASN A 194 16.17 18.11 -9.88
C ASN A 194 16.12 16.60 -10.11
N ARG A 195 16.21 15.80 -9.04
CA ARG A 195 16.11 14.32 -9.16
C ARG A 195 14.72 13.89 -9.60
N ALA A 196 13.66 14.48 -9.02
CA ALA A 196 12.29 14.18 -9.40
C ALA A 196 12.01 14.59 -10.86
N VAL A 197 12.43 15.80 -11.26
CA VAL A 197 12.32 16.29 -12.64
C VAL A 197 13.04 15.34 -13.61
N LYS A 198 14.21 14.82 -13.26
CA LYS A 198 14.91 13.82 -14.08
C LYS A 198 14.04 12.57 -14.30
N THR A 199 13.45 12.03 -13.24
CA THR A 199 12.54 10.88 -13.36
C THR A 199 11.33 11.18 -14.25
N PHE A 200 10.75 12.38 -14.16
CA PHE A 200 9.65 12.79 -15.04
C PHE A 200 10.11 12.97 -16.50
N MET A 201 11.34 13.44 -16.74
CA MET A 201 11.92 13.50 -18.08
C MET A 201 12.15 12.12 -18.69
N ASP A 202 12.54 11.12 -17.88
CA ASP A 202 12.69 9.72 -18.33
C ASP A 202 11.33 9.12 -18.76
N VAL A 203 10.24 9.54 -18.10
CA VAL A 203 8.87 9.21 -18.52
C VAL A 203 8.54 9.89 -19.84
N ASP A 204 8.58 11.22 -19.88
CA ASP A 204 8.33 12.00 -21.08
C ASP A 204 9.05 13.36 -21.04
N PRO A 205 9.77 13.77 -22.10
CA PRO A 205 10.47 15.05 -22.12
C PRO A 205 9.56 16.26 -21.87
N GLU A 206 8.34 16.24 -22.42
CA GLU A 206 7.38 17.32 -22.25
C GLU A 206 6.92 17.39 -20.80
N TYR A 207 6.62 16.24 -20.20
CA TYR A 207 6.17 16.15 -18.81
C TYR A 207 7.20 16.74 -17.84
N GLY A 208 8.46 16.29 -17.96
CA GLY A 208 9.54 16.82 -17.14
C GLY A 208 9.80 18.32 -17.38
N SER A 209 9.65 18.79 -18.61
CA SER A 209 9.86 20.21 -18.94
C SER A 209 8.79 21.12 -18.34
N GLN A 210 7.52 20.73 -18.40
CA GLN A 210 6.41 21.51 -17.83
C GLN A 210 6.55 21.63 -16.31
N VAL A 211 6.86 20.52 -15.63
CA VAL A 211 7.11 20.52 -14.17
C VAL A 211 8.29 21.42 -13.82
N LYS A 212 9.38 21.35 -14.59
CA LYS A 212 10.55 22.20 -14.36
C LYS A 212 10.25 23.69 -14.49
N VAL A 213 9.54 24.11 -15.54
CA VAL A 213 9.18 25.52 -15.75
C VAL A 213 8.35 26.06 -14.57
N LEU A 214 7.41 25.27 -14.06
CA LEU A 214 6.61 25.66 -12.90
C LEU A 214 7.45 25.75 -11.61
N LEU A 215 8.36 24.81 -11.40
CA LEU A 215 9.27 24.85 -10.25
C LEU A 215 10.23 26.03 -10.30
N ASP A 216 10.79 26.35 -11.46
CA ASP A 216 11.67 27.50 -11.64
C ASP A 216 10.94 28.81 -11.32
N LYS A 217 9.67 28.92 -11.73
CA LYS A 217 8.80 30.04 -11.34
C LYS A 217 8.62 30.13 -9.82
N TYR A 218 8.22 29.04 -9.16
CA TYR A 218 8.02 29.04 -7.70
C TYR A 218 9.32 29.31 -6.92
N ASN A 219 10.45 28.79 -7.39
CA ASN A 219 11.74 29.02 -6.77
C ASN A 219 12.19 30.48 -6.91
N ALA A 220 11.93 31.11 -8.05
CA ALA A 220 12.22 32.54 -8.27
C ALA A 220 11.35 33.44 -7.38
N GLU A 221 10.05 33.15 -7.26
CA GLU A 221 9.14 33.84 -6.34
C GLU A 221 9.62 33.71 -4.88
N ARG A 222 10.02 32.52 -4.47
CA ARG A 222 10.56 32.27 -3.11
C ARG A 222 11.86 33.03 -2.82
N LEU A 223 12.72 33.21 -3.82
CA LEU A 223 13.94 34.00 -3.69
C LEU A 223 13.66 35.50 -3.64
N ALA A 224 12.60 35.98 -4.30
CA ALA A 224 12.16 37.37 -4.23
C ALA A 224 11.54 37.72 -2.87
N GLU A 225 10.88 36.77 -2.19
CA GLU A 225 10.25 36.98 -0.88
C GLU A 225 11.23 36.95 0.32
N LYS A 226 12.44 36.37 0.15
CA LYS A 226 13.49 36.40 1.18
C LYS A 226 14.47 37.53 0.86
N PRO A 227 14.31 38.76 1.39
CA PRO A 227 15.38 39.74 1.31
C PRO A 227 16.59 39.14 2.03
N VAL A 228 17.70 39.08 1.30
CA VAL A 228 18.99 38.62 1.81
C VAL A 228 19.34 39.43 3.05
N LYS A 229 19.10 38.88 4.25
CA LYS A 229 19.76 39.36 5.46
C LYS A 229 21.18 38.82 5.44
N THR A 230 22.07 39.51 4.72
CA THR A 230 23.50 39.35 4.89
C THR A 230 23.85 39.82 6.31
N TYR A 231 23.96 38.87 7.24
CA TYR A 231 24.73 39.12 8.46
C TYR A 231 26.20 39.14 8.04
N SER A 232 26.75 40.33 7.84
CA SER A 232 28.21 40.50 7.86
C SER A 232 28.68 40.09 9.25
N GLN A 233 29.38 38.95 9.36
CA GLN A 233 30.12 38.63 10.56
C GLN A 233 31.22 39.68 10.73
N TYR A 234 30.96 40.72 11.52
CA TYR A 234 32.03 41.49 12.14
C TYR A 234 32.66 40.58 13.20
N SER A 235 33.85 40.08 12.88
CA SER A 235 34.75 39.45 13.85
C SER A 235 35.17 40.50 14.88
N SER A 236 34.44 40.63 15.98
CA SER A 236 34.93 41.28 17.19
C SER A 236 35.32 40.20 18.20
N TYR A 237 36.61 39.91 18.29
CA TYR A 237 37.17 39.18 19.42
C TYR A 237 36.87 39.96 20.72
N PRO A 238 36.32 39.33 21.77
CA PRO A 238 36.12 40.03 23.05
C PRO A 238 37.45 40.23 23.76
N THR A 239 37.76 41.47 24.10
CA THR A 239 38.90 41.84 24.94
C THR A 239 38.72 41.34 26.37
N SER A 240 39.85 41.04 27.04
CA SER A 240 40.00 40.33 28.31
C SER A 240 39.44 41.01 29.58
N LYS A 241 38.42 41.87 29.48
CA LYS A 241 37.80 42.55 30.63
C LYS A 241 36.42 42.01 31.06
N ASP A 242 35.80 41.14 30.28
CA ASP A 242 34.47 40.57 30.61
C ASP A 242 34.50 39.17 31.25
N LYS A 243 35.66 38.70 31.72
CA LYS A 243 35.80 37.40 32.43
C LYS A 243 35.80 37.52 33.96
N SER A 244 35.35 38.63 34.53
CA SER A 244 35.37 38.82 35.99
C SER A 244 33.99 39.00 36.62
N ASN A 245 32.93 38.43 36.04
CA ASN A 245 31.65 38.24 36.69
C ASN A 245 30.89 37.08 36.01
N LEU A 246 31.29 35.86 36.36
CA LEU A 246 30.48 34.63 36.37
C LEU A 246 31.30 33.54 37.07
#